data_AF-A0A8T6ZXW7-F1
#
_entry.id   AF-A0A8T6ZXW7-F1
#
_cell.length_a   1.000
_cell.length_b   1.000
_cell.length_c   1.000
_cell.angle_alpha   90.00
_cell.angle_beta   90.00
_cell.angle_gamma   90.00
#
_symmetry.space_group_name_H-M   'P 1'
#
loop_
_entity.id
_entity.type
_entity.pdbx_description
1 polymer ?
#
loop_
_entity_poly.entity_id
_entity_poly.type
_entity_poly.pdbx_seq_one_letter_code
_entity_poly.pdbx_strand_id
1 'polypeptide(L)' 'MSKVQQALLAIVAFTGVTGFILYTLGVGDHHFNPLWALGTSIVFLVILLIDVWMFFAISGEDAFKWDSEA' A
#
# COMPACT_ATOMS: atom_id res chain seq x y z
N MET A 1 5.32 -16.73 12.80
CA MET A 1 4.66 -15.82 11.85
C MET A 1 5.33 -16.03 10.50
N SER A 2 4.59 -16.39 9.45
CA SER A 2 5.15 -16.61 8.11
C SER A 2 5.70 -15.31 7.52
N LYS A 3 6.58 -15.39 6.51
CA LYS A 3 7.07 -14.19 5.80
C LYS A 3 5.93 -13.41 5.15
N VAL A 4 4.90 -14.11 4.66
CA VAL A 4 3.67 -13.50 4.14
C VAL A 4 2.94 -12.72 5.25
N GLN A 5 2.78 -13.29 6.44
CA GLN A 5 2.17 -12.58 7.57
C GLN A 5 3.00 -11.35 8.01
N GLN A 6 4.33 -11.44 7.96
CA GLN A 6 5.22 -10.30 8.20
C GLN A 6 5.04 -9.20 7.14
N ALA A 7 4.96 -9.58 5.87
CA ALA A 7 4.73 -8.66 4.76
C ALA A 7 3.38 -7.94 4.92
N LEU A 8 2.31 -8.67 5.22
CA LEU A 8 0.98 -8.10 5.46
C LEU A 8 0.97 -7.16 6.66
N LEU A 9 1.66 -7.49 7.75
CA LEU A 9 1.78 -6.61 8.91
C LEU A 9 2.51 -5.30 8.54
N ALA A 10 3.58 -5.40 7.76
CA ALA A 10 4.33 -4.24 7.30
C ALA A 10 3.48 -3.35 6.39
N ILE A 11 2.71 -3.94 5.47
CA ILE A 11 1.77 -3.22 4.60
C ILE A 11 0.72 -2.51 5.44
N VAL A 12 0.06 -3.20 6.38
CA VAL A 12 -0.95 -2.58 7.26
C VAL A 12 -0.38 -1.41 8.04
N ALA A 13 0.85 -1.52 8.57
CA ALA A 13 1.52 -0.44 9.26
C ALA A 13 1.79 0.76 8.33
N PHE A 14 2.31 0.50 7.13
CA PHE A 14 2.57 1.53 6.13
C PHE A 14 1.29 2.21 5.63
N THR A 15 0.26 1.44 5.27
CA THR A 15 -1.07 1.95 4.90
C THR A 15 -1.70 2.76 6.02
N GLY A 16 -1.53 2.35 7.28
CA GLY A 16 -2.02 3.11 8.44
C GLY A 16 -1.34 4.48 8.56
N VAL A 17 -0.01 4.54 8.42
CA VAL A 17 0.75 5.80 8.47
C VAL A 17 0.39 6.70 7.29
N THR A 18 0.36 6.17 6.07
CA THR A 18 0.04 6.96 4.87
C THR A 18 -1.41 7.43 4.90
N GLY A 19 -2.35 6.57 5.31
CA GLY A 19 -3.75 6.92 5.51
C GLY A 19 -3.94 8.03 6.53
N PHE A 20 -3.23 7.99 7.66
CA PHE A 20 -3.24 9.07 8.65
C PHE A 20 -2.72 10.39 8.06
N ILE A 21 -1.59 10.37 7.34
CA ILE A 21 -1.05 11.57 6.68
C ILE A 21 -2.06 12.15 5.70
N LEU A 22 -2.63 11.33 4.82
CA LEU A 22 -3.61 11.77 3.82
C LEU A 22 -4.89 12.32 4.45
N TYR A 23 -5.33 11.72 5.56
CA TYR A 23 -6.45 12.23 6.34
C TYR A 23 -6.13 13.61 6.94
N THR A 24 -4.96 13.79 7.55
CA THR A 24 -4.56 15.08 8.12
C THR A 24 -4.36 16.17 7.06
N LEU A 25 -4.05 15.79 5.82
CA LEU A 25 -3.94 16.72 4.68
C LEU A 25 -5.30 17.11 4.09
N GLY A 26 -6.42 16.54 4.56
CA GLY A 26 -7.75 16.88 4.04
C GLY A 26 -7.90 16.53 2.56
N VAL A 27 -7.31 15.41 2.12
CA VAL A 27 -7.34 15.01 0.70
C VAL A 27 -8.77 14.93 0.16
N GLY A 28 -9.69 14.45 0.98
CA GLY A 28 -11.12 14.37 0.65
C GLY A 28 -11.81 15.71 0.48
N ASP A 29 -11.33 16.80 1.09
CA ASP A 29 -12.01 18.11 1.03
C ASP A 29 -11.75 18.84 -0.30
N HIS A 30 -10.65 18.50 -0.97
CA HIS A 30 -10.16 19.20 -2.16
C HIS A 30 -10.38 18.41 -3.46
N HIS A 31 -11.18 17.34 -3.44
CA HIS A 31 -11.37 16.44 -4.58
C HIS A 31 -11.97 17.11 -5.83
N PHE A 32 -12.67 18.23 -5.67
CA PHE A 32 -13.21 19.01 -6.79
C PHE A 32 -12.14 19.81 -7.55
N ASN A 33 -10.96 20.03 -6.97
CA ASN A 33 -9.86 20.71 -7.64
C ASN A 33 -9.11 19.70 -8.54
N PRO A 34 -9.10 19.87 -9.88
CA PRO A 34 -8.51 18.89 -10.78
C PRO A 34 -7.01 18.67 -10.56
N LEU A 35 -6.26 19.72 -10.21
CA LEU A 35 -4.83 19.62 -9.96
C LEU A 35 -4.55 18.83 -8.68
N TRP A 36 -5.36 19.06 -7.65
CA TRP A 36 -5.29 18.30 -6.41
C TRP A 36 -5.66 16.82 -6.61
N ALA A 37 -6.74 16.56 -7.35
CA ALA A 37 -7.20 15.20 -7.68
C ALA A 37 -6.12 14.44 -8.48
N LEU A 38 -5.49 15.09 -9.45
CA LEU A 38 -4.39 14.51 -10.21
C LEU A 38 -3.19 14.19 -9.31
N GLY A 39 -2.75 15.15 -8.49
CA GLY A 39 -1.62 14.98 -7.59
C GLY A 39 -1.83 13.84 -6.59
N THR A 40 -3.01 13.79 -5.96
CA THR A 40 -3.37 12.74 -5.00
C THR A 40 -3.52 11.37 -5.66
N SER A 41 -4.01 11.31 -6.91
CA SER A 41 -4.04 10.07 -7.69
C SER A 41 -2.64 9.52 -7.97
N ILE A 42 -1.68 10.38 -8.32
CA ILE A 42 -0.28 9.98 -8.51
C ILE A 42 0.30 9.45 -7.20
N VAL A 43 0.04 10.12 -6.08
CA VAL A 43 0.49 9.66 -4.75
C VAL A 43 -0.10 8.29 -4.41
N PHE A 44 -1.40 8.05 -4.67
CA PHE A 44 -2.01 6.74 -4.46
C PHE A 44 -1.37 5.63 -5.30
N LEU A 45 -1.03 5.92 -6.56
CA LEU A 45 -0.31 4.95 -7.40
C LEU A 45 1.07 4.64 -6.83
N VAL A 46 1.80 5.63 -6.33
CA VAL A 46 3.11 5.42 -5.69
C VAL A 46 2.96 4.58 -4.41
N ILE A 47 1.96 4.87 -3.57
CA ILE A 47 1.68 4.08 -2.35
C ILE A 47 1.40 2.62 -2.73
N LEU A 48 0.57 2.37 -3.74
CA LEU A 48 0.28 1.02 -4.22
C LEU A 48 1.54 0.30 -4.71
N LEU A 49 2.41 0.98 -5.47
CA LEU A 49 3.67 0.39 -5.93
C LEU A 49 4.60 0.05 -4.76
N ILE A 50 4.61 0.88 -3.71
CA ILE A 50 5.37 0.60 -2.48
C ILE A 50 4.79 -0.62 -1.75
N ASP A 51 3.46 -0.73 -1.62
CA ASP A 51 2.81 -1.88 -0.98
C ASP A 51 3.15 -3.19 -1.70
N VAL A 52 3.03 -3.20 -3.04
CA VAL A 52 3.37 -4.37 -3.87
C VAL A 52 4.86 -4.69 -3.75
N TRP A 53 5.73 -3.70 -3.80
CA TRP A 53 7.17 -3.89 -3.62
C TRP A 53 7.50 -4.45 -2.24
N MET A 54 6.93 -3.90 -1.16
CA MET A 54 7.10 -4.38 0.20
C MET A 54 6.64 -5.82 0.34
N PHE A 55 5.51 -6.16 -0.28
CA PHE A 55 5.01 -7.54 -0.28
C PHE A 55 6.08 -8.49 -0.83
N PHE A 56 6.52 -8.27 -2.07
CA PHE A 56 7.50 -9.16 -2.72
C PHE A 56 8.87 -9.13 -2.04
N ALA A 57 9.32 -7.98 -1.55
CA ALA A 57 10.60 -7.84 -0.87
C ALA A 57 10.67 -8.64 0.44
N ILE A 58 9.55 -8.73 1.18
CA ILE A 58 9.49 -9.43 2.47
C ILE A 58 9.13 -10.91 2.28
N SER A 59 8.11 -11.20 1.47
CA SER A 59 7.62 -12.56 1.26
C SER A 59 8.56 -13.40 0.38
N GLY A 60 9.32 -12.79 -0.55
CA GLY A 60 10.31 -13.47 -1.38
C GLY A 60 9.68 -14.62 -2.18
N GLU A 61 10.29 -15.80 -2.12
CA GLU A 61 9.78 -17.00 -2.80
C GLU A 61 8.41 -17.46 -2.28
N ASP A 62 8.07 -17.15 -1.02
CA ASP A 62 6.77 -17.50 -0.45
C ASP A 62 5.62 -16.71 -1.10
N ALA A 63 5.91 -15.60 -1.78
CA ALA A 63 4.93 -14.81 -2.53
C ALA A 63 4.30 -15.59 -3.70
N PHE A 64 5.04 -16.56 -4.25
CA PHE A 64 4.68 -17.29 -5.47
C PHE A 64 4.17 -18.70 -5.19
N LYS A 65 4.12 -19.10 -3.92
CA LYS A 65 3.56 -20.38 -3.50
C LYS A 65 2.03 -20.27 -3.58
N TRP A 66 1.48 -20.61 -4.75
CA TRP A 66 0.12 -21.15 -4.79
C TRP A 66 0.20 -22.56 -4.22
N ASP A 67 -0.69 -22.88 -3.26
CA ASP A 67 -0.76 -24.19 -2.62
C ASP A 67 -0.51 -25.30 -3.65
N SER A 68 0.64 -25.97 -3.54
CA SER A 68 1.04 -27.05 -4.45
C SER A 68 0.30 -28.36 -4.14
N GLU A 69 -0.83 -28.29 -3.43
CA GLU A 69 -1.66 -29.41 -3.04
C GLU A 69 -3.14 -29.00 -3.13
N ALA A 70 -3.72 -29.21 -4.31
CA ALA A 70 -5.15 -29.46 -4.48
C ALA A 70 -5.32 -30.89 -4.99
#